data_AF-A0A1X0JPH9-F1
#
_entry.id   AF-A0A1X0JPH9-F1
#
_cell.length_a   1.000
_cell.length_b   1.000
_cell.length_c   1.000
_cell.angle_alpha   90.00
_cell.angle_beta   90.00
_cell.angle_gamma   90.00
#
_symmetry.space_group_name_H-M   'P 1'
#
loop_
_entity.id
_entity.type
_entity.pdbx_description
1 polymer ?
#
loop_
_entity_poly.entity_id
_entity_poly.type
_entity_poly.pdbx_seq_one_letter_code
_entity_poly.pdbx_strand_id
1 'polypeptide(L)'
;MTTNTTHALDAMIDGRRADSTRRRQRVLSALEVAIKDGAELSATSIAQRAGVDRTFLYRHRDLLERIHAAATQPPDKSEIGHQVTRASLQADLLAAQHRCTRMAARTQQLEIRLSELLGEQAWRASGLGAPTDIEQLQQRIVTLEQQIVELRLQLEERDQDLTAARAANRELMAQLNLSQPTG
;
A
#
# COMPACT_ATOMS: atom_id res chain seq x y z
N MET A 1 -25.88 -44.69 -41.55
CA MET A 1 -25.66 -43.43 -42.30
C MET A 1 -24.92 -42.34 -41.51
N THR A 2 -24.43 -42.60 -40.30
CA THR A 2 -23.76 -41.59 -39.43
C THR A 2 -22.24 -41.54 -39.56
N THR A 3 -21.59 -42.55 -40.15
CA THR A 3 -20.12 -42.66 -40.22
C THR A 3 -19.47 -41.73 -41.25
N ASN A 4 -20.14 -41.46 -42.38
CA ASN A 4 -19.62 -40.57 -43.43
C ASN A 4 -19.62 -39.09 -43.01
N THR A 5 -20.60 -38.66 -42.22
CA THR A 5 -20.69 -37.27 -41.74
C THR A 5 -19.58 -36.95 -40.73
N THR A 6 -19.28 -37.89 -39.82
CA THR A 6 -18.17 -37.75 -38.86
C THR A 6 -16.82 -37.68 -39.57
N HIS A 7 -16.60 -38.54 -40.58
CA HIS A 7 -15.34 -38.58 -41.32
C HIS A 7 -15.07 -37.31 -42.15
N ALA A 8 -16.12 -36.69 -42.69
CA ALA A 8 -16.01 -35.41 -43.38
C ALA A 8 -15.79 -34.23 -42.42
N LEU A 9 -16.40 -34.28 -41.22
CA LEU A 9 -16.19 -33.29 -40.17
C LEU A 9 -14.74 -33.33 -39.66
N ASP A 10 -14.21 -34.52 -39.41
CA ASP A 10 -12.83 -34.75 -38.96
C ASP A 10 -11.83 -34.26 -40.00
N ALA A 11 -12.04 -34.56 -41.29
CA ALA A 11 -11.21 -34.06 -42.38
C ALA A 11 -11.22 -32.52 -42.48
N MET A 12 -12.36 -31.87 -42.23
CA MET A 12 -12.47 -30.41 -42.22
C MET A 12 -11.78 -29.77 -41.01
N ILE A 13 -11.88 -30.41 -39.83
CA ILE A 13 -11.18 -29.98 -38.61
C ILE A 13 -9.67 -30.10 -38.80
N ASP A 14 -9.19 -31.19 -39.37
CA ASP A 14 -7.76 -31.41 -39.63
C ASP A 14 -7.23 -30.46 -40.70
N GLY A 15 -8.02 -30.18 -41.74
CA GLY A 15 -7.70 -29.14 -42.73
C GLY A 15 -7.56 -27.75 -42.09
N ARG A 16 -8.45 -27.40 -41.15
CA ARG A 16 -8.39 -26.12 -40.42
C ARG A 16 -7.19 -26.06 -39.47
N ARG A 17 -6.86 -27.17 -38.81
CA ARG A 17 -5.66 -27.27 -37.96
C ARG A 17 -4.39 -27.11 -38.80
N ALA A 18 -4.29 -27.78 -39.94
CA ALA A 18 -3.16 -27.67 -40.86
C ALA A 18 -3.02 -26.26 -41.47
N ASP A 19 -4.11 -25.54 -41.70
CA ASP A 19 -4.05 -24.14 -42.12
C ASP A 19 -3.55 -23.22 -40.99
N SER A 20 -4.03 -23.42 -39.75
CA SER A 20 -3.54 -22.68 -38.58
C SER A 20 -2.04 -22.89 -38.32
N THR A 21 -1.54 -24.12 -38.46
CA THR A 21 -0.10 -24.42 -38.29
C THR A 21 0.74 -23.76 -39.38
N ARG A 22 0.31 -23.80 -40.66
CA ARG A 22 1.00 -23.12 -41.75
C ARG A 22 1.05 -21.60 -41.58
N ARG A 23 -0.05 -20.98 -41.13
CA ARG A 23 -0.08 -19.54 -40.81
C ARG A 23 0.86 -19.21 -39.64
N ARG A 24 0.87 -20.04 -38.60
CA ARG A 24 1.80 -19.88 -37.46
C ARG A 24 3.25 -19.96 -37.91
N GLN A 25 3.61 -20.95 -38.75
CA GLN A 25 4.98 -21.11 -39.25
C GLN A 25 5.43 -19.90 -40.06
N ARG A 26 4.54 -19.34 -40.90
CA ARG A 26 4.84 -18.11 -41.67
C ARG A 26 5.10 -16.89 -40.77
N VAL A 27 4.36 -16.76 -39.67
CA VAL A 27 4.58 -15.68 -38.70
C VAL A 27 5.95 -15.83 -38.02
N LEU A 28 6.31 -17.04 -37.59
CA LEU A 28 7.61 -17.31 -36.97
C LEU A 28 8.77 -17.05 -37.94
N SER A 29 8.68 -17.51 -39.19
CA SER A 29 9.71 -17.24 -40.20
C SER A 29 9.82 -15.75 -40.53
N ALA A 30 8.70 -15.03 -40.61
CA ALA A 30 8.69 -13.59 -40.86
C ALA A 30 9.31 -12.80 -39.70
N LEU A 31 9.15 -13.27 -38.46
CA LEU A 31 9.80 -12.71 -37.27
C LEU A 31 11.32 -12.97 -37.31
N GLU A 32 11.77 -14.19 -37.63
CA GLU A 32 13.20 -14.49 -37.73
C GLU A 32 13.91 -13.65 -38.80
N VAL A 33 13.27 -13.46 -39.96
CA VAL A 33 13.78 -12.57 -41.01
C VAL A 33 13.81 -11.11 -40.52
N ALA A 34 12.77 -10.66 -39.84
CA ALA A 34 12.72 -9.30 -39.27
C ALA A 34 13.87 -9.03 -38.30
N ILE A 35 14.19 -10.03 -37.45
CA ILE A 35 15.29 -9.95 -36.48
C ILE A 35 16.64 -9.89 -37.21
N LYS A 36 16.85 -10.71 -38.24
CA LYS A 36 18.09 -10.70 -39.03
C LYS A 36 18.31 -9.39 -39.77
N ASP A 37 17.25 -8.83 -40.34
CA ASP A 37 17.31 -7.60 -41.14
C ASP A 37 17.33 -6.34 -40.27
N GLY A 38 17.08 -6.46 -38.95
CA GLY A 38 16.95 -5.32 -38.03
C GLY A 38 15.75 -4.43 -38.36
N ALA A 39 14.73 -4.97 -39.03
CA ALA A 39 13.54 -4.24 -39.43
C ALA A 39 12.57 -4.03 -38.24
N GLU A 40 11.60 -3.12 -38.38
CA GLU A 40 10.62 -2.86 -37.32
C GLU A 40 9.89 -4.13 -36.84
N LEU A 41 10.03 -4.45 -35.55
CA LEU A 41 9.47 -5.62 -34.87
C LEU A 41 8.09 -5.33 -34.25
N SER A 42 7.13 -4.92 -35.08
CA SER A 42 5.74 -4.65 -34.65
C SER A 42 4.79 -5.78 -35.08
N ALA A 43 3.73 -5.99 -34.31
CA ALA A 43 2.68 -6.95 -34.66
C ALA A 43 2.06 -6.66 -36.04
N THR A 44 1.96 -5.38 -36.43
CA THR A 44 1.42 -4.98 -37.74
C THR A 44 2.38 -5.28 -38.88
N SER A 45 3.67 -4.99 -38.71
CA SER A 45 4.70 -5.24 -39.74
C SER A 45 4.90 -6.74 -39.97
N ILE A 46 4.87 -7.54 -38.90
CA ILE A 46 5.03 -9.00 -38.98
C ILE A 46 3.79 -9.67 -39.58
N ALA A 47 2.57 -9.21 -39.27
CA ALA A 47 1.35 -9.70 -39.91
C ALA A 47 1.37 -9.51 -41.43
N GLN A 48 1.79 -8.32 -41.87
CA GLN A 48 1.91 -7.98 -43.29
C GLN A 48 2.97 -8.84 -43.99
N ARG A 49 4.15 -9.02 -43.36
CA ARG A 49 5.24 -9.83 -43.90
C ARG A 49 4.91 -11.32 -43.95
N ALA A 50 4.15 -11.83 -42.97
CA ALA A 50 3.70 -13.21 -42.93
C ALA A 50 2.51 -13.49 -43.87
N GLY A 51 1.84 -12.45 -44.38
CA GLY A 51 0.62 -12.56 -45.18
C GLY A 51 -0.56 -13.13 -44.38
N VAL A 52 -0.75 -12.63 -43.16
CA VAL A 52 -1.82 -13.04 -42.24
C VAL A 52 -2.56 -11.81 -41.69
N ASP A 53 -3.86 -11.94 -41.40
CA ASP A 53 -4.68 -10.89 -40.78
C ASP A 53 -4.20 -10.58 -39.34
N ARG A 54 -4.23 -9.30 -38.95
CA ARG A 54 -3.89 -8.83 -37.58
C ARG A 54 -4.71 -9.54 -36.51
N THR A 55 -5.97 -9.84 -36.79
CA THR A 55 -6.89 -10.56 -35.89
C THR A 55 -6.35 -11.94 -35.52
N PHE A 56 -5.59 -12.59 -36.41
CA PHE A 56 -4.97 -13.88 -36.13
C PHE A 56 -3.90 -13.78 -35.04
N LEU A 57 -3.10 -12.71 -35.03
CA LEU A 57 -2.08 -12.50 -34.00
C LEU A 57 -2.72 -12.21 -32.64
N TYR A 58 -3.76 -11.39 -32.60
CA TYR A 58 -4.48 -11.12 -31.34
C TYR A 58 -5.19 -12.34 -30.77
N ARG A 59 -5.61 -13.28 -31.61
CA ARG A 59 -6.16 -14.57 -31.17
C ARG A 59 -5.08 -15.51 -30.61
N HIS A 60 -3.81 -15.31 -30.97
CA HIS A 60 -2.66 -16.14 -30.60
C HIS A 60 -1.68 -15.34 -29.75
N ARG A 61 -2.00 -15.25 -28.45
CA ARG A 61 -1.23 -14.50 -27.44
C ARG A 61 0.24 -14.94 -27.37
N ASP A 62 0.51 -16.22 -27.59
CA ASP A 62 1.86 -16.80 -27.67
C ASP A 62 2.74 -16.13 -28.74
N LEU A 63 2.16 -15.83 -29.91
CA LEU A 63 2.88 -15.16 -30.99
C LEU A 63 3.14 -13.68 -30.66
N LEU A 64 2.18 -13.00 -30.03
CA LEU A 64 2.37 -11.62 -29.58
C LEU A 64 3.45 -11.50 -28.50
N GLU A 65 3.46 -12.42 -27.53
CA GLU A 65 4.48 -12.44 -26.49
C GLU A 65 5.88 -12.64 -27.09
N ARG A 66 6.03 -13.49 -28.11
CA ARG A 66 7.32 -13.66 -28.83
C ARG A 66 7.73 -12.41 -29.61
N ILE A 67 6.79 -11.73 -30.26
CA ILE A 67 7.07 -10.48 -30.98
C ILE A 67 7.49 -9.39 -29.98
N HIS A 68 6.80 -9.27 -28.85
CA HIS A 68 7.13 -8.30 -27.81
C HIS A 68 8.49 -8.63 -27.18
N ALA A 69 8.76 -9.90 -26.86
CA ALA A 69 10.06 -10.33 -26.34
C ALA A 69 11.19 -9.97 -27.31
N ALA A 70 11.02 -10.26 -28.60
CA ALA A 70 11.99 -9.90 -29.63
C ALA A 70 12.16 -8.37 -29.79
N ALA A 71 11.08 -7.59 -29.67
CA ALA A 71 11.14 -6.13 -29.72
C ALA A 71 11.83 -5.51 -28.49
N THR A 72 11.77 -6.18 -27.33
CA THR A 72 12.47 -5.76 -26.11
C THR A 72 13.91 -6.25 -26.04
N GLN A 73 14.27 -7.26 -26.83
CA GLN A 73 15.64 -7.74 -26.93
C GLN A 73 16.44 -6.70 -27.73
N PRO A 74 17.52 -6.11 -27.18
CA PRO A 74 18.40 -5.27 -27.98
C PRO A 74 18.95 -6.08 -29.17
N PRO A 75 19.08 -5.49 -30.37
CA PRO A 75 19.56 -6.21 -31.53
C PRO A 75 20.95 -6.80 -31.22
N ASP A 76 21.10 -8.10 -31.42
CA ASP A 76 22.31 -8.88 -31.19
C ASP A 76 23.45 -8.56 -32.19
N LYS A 77 23.46 -7.35 -32.75
CA LYS A 77 24.56 -6.85 -33.57
C LYS A 77 25.77 -6.55 -32.69
N SER A 78 26.47 -7.62 -32.32
CA SER A 78 27.93 -7.61 -32.26
C SER A 78 28.49 -7.63 -33.69
N GLU A 79 28.04 -6.72 -34.55
CA GLU A 79 28.73 -6.45 -35.80
C GLU A 79 29.85 -5.46 -35.47
N ILE A 80 31.08 -5.99 -35.41
CA ILE A 80 32.35 -5.26 -35.33
C ILE A 80 32.74 -4.83 -33.90
N GLY A 81 33.37 -5.74 -33.16
CA GLY A 81 34.70 -5.51 -32.58
C GLY A 81 34.99 -4.22 -31.79
N HIS A 82 34.02 -3.60 -31.12
CA HIS A 82 34.38 -2.73 -30.01
C HIS A 82 34.85 -3.63 -28.88
N GLN A 83 36.18 -3.81 -28.78
CA GLN A 83 36.80 -4.38 -27.59
C GLN A 83 36.32 -3.55 -26.41
N VAL A 84 35.34 -4.07 -25.69
CA VAL A 84 34.81 -3.47 -24.47
C VAL A 84 36.01 -3.23 -23.57
N THR A 85 36.43 -1.98 -23.45
CA THR A 85 37.65 -1.64 -22.72
C THR A 85 37.38 -1.80 -21.23
N ARG A 86 38.42 -2.14 -20.45
CA ARG A 86 38.32 -2.20 -18.98
C ARG A 86 37.72 -0.90 -18.40
N ALA A 87 38.01 0.24 -19.02
CA ALA A 87 37.45 1.54 -18.65
C ALA A 87 35.92 1.59 -18.84
N SER A 88 35.39 1.07 -19.95
CA SER A 88 33.93 1.01 -20.18
C SER A 88 33.21 0.12 -19.16
N LEU A 89 33.75 -1.07 -18.85
CA LEU A 89 33.18 -1.95 -17.82
C LEU A 89 33.23 -1.31 -16.43
N GLN A 90 34.30 -0.59 -16.12
CA GLN A 90 34.43 0.12 -14.85
C GLN A 90 33.41 1.27 -14.74
N ALA A 91 33.21 2.02 -15.83
CA ALA A 91 32.18 3.06 -15.89
C ALA A 91 30.77 2.49 -15.73
N ASP A 92 30.48 1.36 -16.38
CA ASP A 92 29.20 0.68 -16.27
C ASP A 92 28.95 0.12 -14.87
N LEU A 93 29.98 -0.43 -14.22
CA LEU A 93 29.92 -0.89 -12.83
C LEU A 93 29.62 0.27 -11.88
N LEU A 94 30.31 1.41 -12.03
CA LEU A 94 30.05 2.60 -11.21
C LEU A 94 28.63 3.13 -11.46
N ALA A 95 28.18 3.20 -12.71
CA ALA A 95 26.84 3.62 -13.05
C ALA A 95 25.78 2.67 -12.44
N ALA A 96 26.02 1.36 -12.45
CA ALA A 96 25.15 0.37 -11.80
C ALA A 96 25.12 0.54 -10.29
N GLN A 97 26.29 0.72 -9.64
CA GLN A 97 26.38 0.99 -8.22
C GLN A 97 25.60 2.25 -7.83
N HIS A 98 25.75 3.35 -8.59
CA HIS A 98 24.97 4.56 -8.37
C HIS A 98 23.46 4.36 -8.55
N ARG A 99 23.03 3.51 -9.49
CA ARG A 99 21.61 3.16 -9.61
C ARG A 99 21.12 2.39 -8.38
N CYS A 100 21.89 1.42 -7.90
CA CYS A 100 21.57 0.65 -6.70
C CYS A 100 21.45 1.55 -5.46
N THR A 101 22.38 2.48 -5.25
CA THR A 101 22.33 3.39 -4.08
C THR A 101 21.10 4.30 -4.13
N ARG A 102 20.76 4.86 -5.30
CA ARG A 102 19.52 5.65 -5.44
C ARG A 102 18.26 4.83 -5.19
N MET A 103 18.22 3.59 -5.67
CA MET A 103 17.06 2.71 -5.47
C MET A 103 16.91 2.33 -3.99
N ALA A 104 18.01 2.05 -3.30
CA ALA A 104 18.02 1.78 -1.86
C ALA A 104 17.52 2.99 -1.07
N ALA A 105 18.01 4.20 -1.37
CA ALA A 105 17.55 5.44 -0.73
C ALA A 105 16.05 5.67 -0.95
N ARG A 106 15.54 5.43 -2.16
CA ARG A 106 14.10 5.54 -2.45
C ARG A 106 13.29 4.51 -1.67
N THR A 107 13.78 3.29 -1.54
CA THR A 107 13.12 2.22 -0.78
C THR A 107 13.02 2.62 0.69
N GLN A 108 14.10 3.11 1.29
CA GLN A 108 14.11 3.60 2.66
C GLN A 108 13.13 4.77 2.86
N GLN A 109 13.05 5.72 1.92
CA GLN A 109 12.08 6.81 1.99
C GLN A 109 10.63 6.31 1.94
N LEU A 110 10.35 5.30 1.11
CA LEU A 110 9.02 4.70 1.03
C LEU A 110 8.67 3.92 2.29
N GLU A 111 9.62 3.18 2.87
CA GLU A 111 9.45 2.49 4.15
C GLU A 111 9.14 3.47 5.29
N ILE A 112 9.86 4.59 5.37
CA ILE A 112 9.59 5.66 6.36
C ILE A 112 8.17 6.20 6.16
N ARG A 113 7.81 6.62 4.94
CA ARG A 113 6.47 7.12 4.62
C ARG A 113 5.36 6.10 4.95
N LEU A 114 5.61 4.82 4.66
CA LEU A 114 4.67 3.75 4.96
C LEU A 114 4.53 3.54 6.47
N SER A 115 5.63 3.59 7.21
CA SER A 115 5.61 3.51 8.68
C SER A 115 4.87 4.70 9.31
N GLU A 116 5.01 5.91 8.77
CA GLU A 116 4.27 7.09 9.21
C GLU A 116 2.77 6.92 8.95
N LEU A 117 2.38 6.54 7.73
CA LEU A 117 0.97 6.35 7.37
C LEU A 117 0.31 5.22 8.17
N LEU A 118 1.01 4.10 8.35
CA LEU A 118 0.53 2.99 9.17
C LEU A 118 0.52 3.36 10.65
N GLY A 119 1.49 4.13 11.13
CA GLY A 119 1.52 4.69 12.48
C GLY A 119 0.32 5.59 12.74
N GLU A 120 0.00 6.49 11.82
CA GLU A 120 -1.19 7.32 11.92
C GLU A 120 -2.49 6.50 11.84
N GLN A 121 -2.57 5.49 10.97
CA GLN A 121 -3.74 4.62 10.88
C GLN A 121 -3.93 3.79 12.15
N ALA A 122 -2.85 3.21 12.68
CA ALA A 122 -2.85 2.49 13.94
C ALA A 122 -3.21 3.43 15.11
N TRP A 123 -2.71 4.66 15.10
CA TRP A 123 -3.06 5.68 16.09
C TRP A 123 -4.55 6.05 16.05
N ARG A 124 -5.10 6.27 14.84
CA ARG A 124 -6.54 6.52 14.63
C ARG A 124 -7.39 5.32 15.01
N ALA A 125 -6.99 4.10 14.65
CA ALA A 125 -7.72 2.87 14.92
C ALA A 125 -7.66 2.45 16.40
N SER A 126 -6.60 2.81 17.12
CA SER A 126 -6.44 2.53 18.56
C SER A 126 -7.36 3.39 19.44
N GLY A 127 -8.17 4.29 18.87
CA GLY A 127 -9.07 5.17 19.63
C GLY A 127 -8.37 6.31 20.38
N LEU A 128 -7.04 6.26 20.52
CA LEU A 128 -6.17 7.30 21.09
C LEU A 128 -6.00 8.52 20.17
N GLY A 129 -6.45 8.43 18.91
CA GLY A 129 -6.29 9.46 17.88
C GLY A 129 -7.49 10.38 17.66
N ALA A 130 -8.58 10.25 18.41
CA ALA A 130 -9.67 11.21 18.36
C ALA A 130 -9.42 12.34 19.39
N PRO A 131 -9.49 13.63 19.00
CA PRO A 131 -9.40 14.75 19.96
C PRO A 131 -10.55 14.78 20.98
N THR A 132 -11.53 13.88 20.85
CA THR A 132 -12.70 13.81 21.73
C THR A 132 -12.39 13.46 23.17
N ASP A 133 -11.25 12.85 23.50
CA ASP A 133 -10.99 12.49 24.91
C ASP A 133 -10.08 13.50 25.64
N ILE A 134 -9.16 14.20 24.97
CA ILE A 134 -8.23 15.09 25.69
C ILE A 134 -8.97 16.35 26.19
N GLU A 135 -9.78 16.99 25.35
CA GLU A 135 -10.55 18.17 25.75
C GLU A 135 -11.63 17.80 26.78
N GLN A 136 -12.29 16.64 26.63
CA GLN A 136 -13.26 16.15 27.61
C GLN A 136 -12.59 15.79 28.94
N LEU A 137 -11.41 15.18 28.92
CA LEU A 137 -10.64 14.90 30.13
C LEU A 137 -10.17 16.19 30.79
N GLN A 138 -9.73 17.19 30.03
CA GLN A 138 -9.36 18.50 30.57
C GLN A 138 -10.56 19.22 31.19
N GLN A 139 -11.71 19.22 30.51
CA GLN A 139 -12.96 19.74 31.06
C GLN A 139 -13.35 18.98 32.34
N ARG A 140 -13.20 17.65 32.34
CA ARG A 140 -13.49 16.83 33.51
C ARG A 140 -12.56 17.14 34.67
N ILE A 141 -11.26 17.31 34.42
CA ILE A 141 -10.27 17.72 35.42
C ILE A 141 -10.69 19.06 36.04
N VAL A 142 -11.00 20.07 35.22
CA VAL A 142 -11.42 21.39 35.72
C VAL A 142 -12.70 21.28 36.56
N THR A 143 -13.70 20.51 36.12
CA THR A 143 -14.93 20.33 36.93
C THR A 143 -14.67 19.62 38.25
N LEU A 144 -13.77 18.62 38.28
CA LEU A 144 -13.41 17.91 39.51
C LEU A 144 -12.60 18.81 40.45
N GLU A 145 -11.71 19.65 39.93
CA GLU A 145 -10.97 20.64 40.72
C GLU A 145 -11.93 21.65 41.38
N GLN A 146 -12.92 22.15 40.64
CA GLN A 146 -13.96 23.04 41.17
C GLN A 146 -14.77 22.35 42.27
N GLN A 147 -15.18 21.09 42.07
CA GLN A 147 -15.90 20.30 43.07
C GLN A 147 -15.06 20.10 44.35
N ILE A 148 -13.75 19.87 44.22
CA ILE A 148 -12.86 19.74 45.38
C ILE A 148 -12.81 21.05 46.17
N VAL A 149 -12.71 22.20 45.50
CA VAL A 149 -12.70 23.51 46.16
C VAL A 149 -14.02 23.77 46.88
N GLU A 150 -15.14 23.51 46.21
CA GLU A 150 -16.48 23.70 46.79
C GLU A 150 -16.71 22.80 48.01
N LEU A 151 -16.36 21.52 47.91
CA LEU A 151 -16.49 20.58 49.04
C LEU A 151 -15.60 20.97 50.22
N ARG A 152 -14.40 21.50 49.96
CA ARG A 152 -13.52 22.01 51.03
C ARG A 152 -14.13 23.21 51.75
N LEU A 153 -14.71 24.13 50.99
CA LEU A 153 -15.39 25.29 51.58
C LEU A 153 -16.59 24.85 52.44
N GLN A 154 -17.40 23.91 51.95
CA GLN A 154 -18.52 23.36 52.72
C GLN A 154 -18.08 22.67 54.01
N LEU A 155 -16.96 21.93 53.98
CA LEU A 155 -16.40 21.34 55.20
C LEU A 155 -15.96 22.40 56.20
N GLU A 156 -15.29 23.44 55.73
CA GLU A 156 -14.83 24.53 56.59
C GLU A 156 -16.01 25.27 57.26
N GLU A 157 -17.08 25.54 56.52
CA GLU A 157 -18.32 26.10 57.07
C GLU A 157 -18.94 25.19 58.14
N ARG A 158 -19.05 23.89 57.87
CA ARG A 158 -19.62 22.93 58.83
C ARG A 158 -18.75 22.79 60.08
N ASP A 159 -17.44 22.86 59.95
CA ASP A 159 -16.52 22.86 61.10
C ASP A 159 -16.70 24.12 61.96
N GLN A 160 -16.86 25.28 61.32
CA GLN A 160 -17.19 26.52 62.02
C GLN A 160 -18.54 26.41 62.74
N ASP A 161 -19.59 25.93 62.08
CA ASP A 161 -20.91 25.70 62.67
C ASP A 161 -20.84 24.75 63.88
N LEU A 162 -20.09 23.65 63.77
CA LEU A 162 -19.89 22.70 64.86
C LEU A 162 -19.13 23.31 66.04
N THR A 163 -18.10 24.12 65.78
CA THR A 163 -17.36 24.80 66.85
C THR A 163 -18.24 25.80 67.59
N ALA A 164 -19.08 26.55 66.87
CA ALA A 164 -20.06 27.48 67.43
C ALA A 164 -21.11 26.74 68.27
N ALA A 165 -21.68 25.66 67.75
CA ALA A 165 -22.65 24.83 68.48
C ALA A 165 -22.05 24.23 69.76
N ARG A 166 -20.80 23.74 69.70
CA ARG A 166 -20.08 23.24 70.89
C ARG A 166 -19.76 24.35 71.89
N ALA A 167 -19.50 25.57 71.45
CA ALA A 167 -19.30 26.71 72.34
C ALA A 167 -20.61 27.08 73.05
N ALA A 168 -21.71 27.21 72.30
CA ALA A 168 -23.04 27.50 72.85
C ALA A 168 -23.51 26.42 73.83
N ASN A 169 -23.26 25.15 73.52
CA ASN A 169 -23.62 24.04 74.41
C ASN A 169 -22.80 24.08 75.72
N ARG A 170 -21.48 24.37 75.63
CA ARG A 170 -20.65 24.58 76.83
C ARG A 170 -21.14 25.76 77.68
N GLU A 171 -21.55 26.85 77.04
CA GLU A 171 -22.10 28.02 77.73
C GLU A 171 -23.43 27.71 78.43
N LEU A 172 -24.35 27.03 77.75
CA LEU A 172 -25.61 26.56 78.34
C LEU A 172 -25.38 25.64 79.54
N MET A 173 -24.46 24.68 79.42
CA MET A 173 -24.13 23.78 80.53
C MET A 173 -23.49 24.54 81.70
N ALA A 174 -22.66 25.55 81.43
CA ALA A 174 -22.12 26.43 82.47
C ALA A 174 -23.23 27.23 83.18
N GLN A 175 -24.20 27.78 82.44
CA GLN A 175 -25.35 28.48 83.00
C GLN A 175 -26.24 27.56 83.85
N LEU A 176 -26.51 26.33 83.39
CA LEU A 176 -27.29 25.34 84.13
C LEU A 176 -26.61 24.96 85.45
N ASN A 177 -25.31 24.67 85.42
CA ASN A 177 -24.53 24.35 86.62
C ASN A 177 -24.48 25.50 87.63
N LEU A 178 -24.51 26.76 87.19
CA LEU A 178 -24.59 27.93 88.07
C LEU A 178 -25.99 28.13 88.67
N SER A 179 -27.04 27.73 87.95
CA SER A 179 -28.44 27.86 88.37
C SER A 179 -28.94 26.73 89.27
N GLN A 180 -28.23 25.60 89.32
CA GLN A 180 -28.57 24.45 90.15
C GLN A 180 -27.87 24.60 91.51
N PRO A 181 -28.60 24.94 92.60
CA PRO A 181 -27.99 25.14 93.91
C PRO A 181 -27.46 23.79 94.41
N THR A 182 -26.16 23.73 94.71
CA THR A 182 -25.57 22.63 95.47
C THR A 182 -26.18 22.66 96.87
N GLY A 183 -27.16 21.80 97.12
CA GLY A 183 -27.68 21.50 98.45
C GLY A 183 -26.70 20.64 99.26
#